data_AF-A0A8X7CNV5-F1
#
_entry.id   AF-A0A8X7CNV5-F1
#
_cell.length_a   1.000
_cell.length_b   1.000
_cell.length_c   1.000
_cell.angle_alpha   90.00
_cell.angle_beta   90.00
_cell.angle_gamma   90.00
#
_symmetry.space_group_name_H-M   'P 1'
#
loop_
_entity.id
_entity.type
_entity.pdbx_description
1 polymer ?
#
loop_
_entity_poly.entity_id
_entity_poly.type
_entity_poly.pdbx_seq_one_letter_code
_entity_poly.pdbx_strand_id
1 'polypeptide(L)'
;MSWKKVFKTAEEAVEYLFLEELESEMIALPPEVDELTDDDTETLDPSVRDIAETEKYTKQWKNKPEFSLTEELKTFIGFLIFSGYHTLSSEHDYWSDEDLMVPIVKNSMTRNRYLEIKSMIHFDDNNEAKSQAYDRAFKIQKLITEMNVNFQKWGIFDKHLSIDDMMIQYYGHHYFKQYIKG
;
A
#
# COMPACT_ATOMS: atom_id res chain seq x y z
N MET A 1 14.27 -5.97 -27.41
CA MET A 1 13.87 -4.62 -26.94
C MET A 1 14.65 -4.31 -25.68
N SER A 2 15.19 -3.10 -25.56
CA SER A 2 16.11 -2.70 -24.49
C SER A 2 15.32 -2.20 -23.27
N TRP A 3 15.16 -3.05 -22.25
CA TRP A 3 14.32 -2.82 -21.06
C TRP A 3 14.90 -1.86 -20.00
N LYS A 4 15.83 -0.98 -20.36
CA LYS A 4 16.40 -0.03 -19.41
C LYS A 4 16.03 1.40 -19.80
N LYS A 5 14.85 1.83 -19.36
CA LYS A 5 14.52 3.25 -19.29
C LYS A 5 15.28 3.82 -18.09
N VAL A 6 16.17 4.77 -18.34
CA VAL A 6 16.97 5.45 -17.30
C VAL A 6 16.29 6.78 -17.01
N PHE A 7 15.78 6.93 -15.79
CA PHE A 7 15.16 8.17 -15.31
C PHE A 7 16.23 9.11 -14.76
N LYS A 8 16.11 10.40 -15.06
CA LYS A 8 17.05 11.43 -14.60
C LYS A 8 16.58 12.08 -13.30
N THR A 9 15.28 12.06 -13.03
CA THR A 9 14.69 12.54 -11.77
C THR A 9 13.69 11.53 -11.22
N ALA A 10 13.36 11.69 -9.94
CA ALA A 10 12.36 10.84 -9.30
C ALA A 10 10.93 11.21 -9.70
N GLU A 11 10.67 12.49 -10.03
CA GLU A 11 9.38 12.89 -10.60
C GLU A 11 9.15 12.18 -11.94
N GLU A 12 10.17 12.06 -12.80
CA GLU A 12 10.07 11.29 -14.05
C GLU A 12 9.78 9.79 -13.81
N ALA A 13 10.37 9.21 -12.75
CA ALA A 13 10.13 7.81 -12.40
C ALA A 13 8.72 7.60 -11.83
N VAL A 14 8.25 8.53 -10.99
CA VAL A 14 6.91 8.53 -10.41
C VAL A 14 5.86 8.74 -11.50
N GLU A 15 6.00 9.77 -12.33
CA GLU A 15 5.12 10.00 -13.48
C GLU A 15 5.08 8.77 -14.39
N TYR A 16 6.25 8.16 -14.69
CA TYR A 16 6.30 6.95 -15.52
C TYR A 16 5.56 5.76 -14.88
N LEU A 17 5.65 5.57 -13.57
CA LEU A 17 4.90 4.53 -12.86
C LEU A 17 3.39 4.76 -12.85
N PHE A 18 2.95 6.00 -13.08
CA PHE A 18 1.55 6.42 -13.08
C PHE A 18 1.04 6.83 -14.49
N LEU A 19 1.78 6.52 -15.56
CA LEU A 19 1.33 6.75 -16.95
C LEU A 19 0.32 5.68 -17.38
N GLU A 20 -0.82 6.13 -17.92
CA GLU A 20 -1.85 5.28 -18.57
C GLU A 20 -1.27 4.37 -19.68
N GLU A 21 -0.14 4.78 -20.27
CA GLU A 21 0.53 4.03 -21.33
C GLU A 21 1.11 2.68 -20.83
N LEU A 22 1.53 2.59 -19.56
CA LEU A 22 2.00 1.35 -18.94
C LEU A 22 0.84 0.38 -18.66
N GLU A 23 -0.35 0.91 -18.35
CA GLU A 23 -1.58 0.12 -18.24
C GLU A 23 -1.90 -0.55 -19.59
N SER A 24 -1.74 0.18 -20.70
CA SER A 24 -2.00 -0.34 -22.06
C SER A 24 -1.03 -1.46 -22.49
N GLU A 25 0.23 -1.42 -22.05
CA GLU A 25 1.21 -2.48 -22.32
C GLU A 25 1.01 -3.72 -21.42
N MET A 26 0.53 -3.53 -20.18
CA MET A 26 0.15 -4.63 -19.27
C MET A 26 -1.15 -5.35 -19.68
N ILE A 27 -2.04 -4.67 -20.41
CA ILE A 27 -3.30 -5.21 -20.95
C ILE A 27 -3.08 -6.23 -22.10
N ALA A 28 -1.88 -6.34 -22.66
CA ALA A 28 -1.59 -7.27 -23.76
C ALA A 28 -1.25 -8.70 -23.28
N LEU A 29 -2.12 -9.34 -22.51
CA LEU A 29 -2.17 -10.81 -22.38
C LEU A 29 -3.58 -11.32 -22.72
N PRO A 30 -3.68 -12.43 -23.46
CA PRO A 30 -4.94 -12.84 -24.08
C PRO A 30 -5.97 -13.24 -23.02
N PRO A 31 -7.28 -12.97 -23.28
CA PRO A 31 -8.33 -13.34 -22.35
C PRO A 31 -8.64 -14.83 -22.51
N GLU A 32 -8.56 -15.57 -21.42
CA GLU A 32 -9.33 -16.81 -21.29
C GLU A 32 -9.53 -17.15 -19.81
N VAL A 33 -10.42 -16.40 -19.15
CA VAL A 33 -11.24 -16.92 -18.04
C VAL A 33 -12.64 -16.32 -18.21
N ASP A 34 -13.57 -17.16 -18.64
CA ASP A 34 -14.99 -16.83 -18.77
C ASP A 34 -15.63 -16.50 -17.40
N GLU A 35 -16.46 -15.46 -17.45
CA GLU A 35 -17.69 -15.20 -16.67
C GLU A 35 -17.70 -15.47 -15.16
N LEU A 36 -17.75 -14.38 -14.38
CA LEU A 36 -18.90 -13.99 -13.53
C LEU A 36 -18.47 -12.90 -12.54
N THR A 37 -18.90 -11.65 -12.77
CA THR A 37 -19.81 -10.89 -11.91
C THR A 37 -19.99 -9.52 -12.54
N ASP A 38 -21.14 -9.33 -13.19
CA ASP A 38 -21.73 -8.01 -13.39
C ASP A 38 -22.23 -7.54 -12.00
N ASP A 39 -21.50 -6.63 -11.37
CA ASP A 39 -22.04 -5.80 -10.29
C ASP A 39 -21.67 -4.35 -10.61
N ASP A 40 -22.60 -3.64 -11.24
CA ASP A 40 -22.58 -2.19 -11.46
C ASP A 40 -22.80 -1.44 -10.13
N THR A 41 -22.00 -1.74 -9.11
CA THR A 41 -21.79 -0.79 -8.03
C THR A 41 -20.75 0.21 -8.54
N GLU A 42 -21.12 1.49 -8.57
CA GLU A 42 -20.18 2.60 -8.78
C GLU A 42 -19.21 2.60 -7.59
N THR A 43 -18.25 1.67 -7.60
CA THR A 43 -17.26 1.50 -6.56
C THR A 43 -16.35 2.71 -6.64
N LEU A 44 -16.44 3.58 -5.63
CA LEU A 44 -15.46 4.63 -5.40
C LEU A 44 -14.06 4.06 -5.65
N ASP A 45 -13.20 4.82 -6.34
CA ASP A 45 -11.79 4.50 -6.50
C ASP A 45 -11.25 3.96 -5.16
N PRO A 46 -10.65 2.76 -5.12
CA PRO A 46 -10.16 2.14 -3.88
C PRO A 46 -9.34 3.10 -3.02
N SER A 47 -8.57 3.99 -3.66
CA SER A 47 -7.81 5.04 -2.97
C SER A 47 -8.69 6.03 -2.21
N VAL A 48 -9.84 6.41 -2.75
CA VAL A 48 -10.82 7.31 -2.13
C VAL A 48 -11.52 6.64 -0.94
N ARG A 49 -11.79 5.34 -1.05
CA ARG A 49 -12.38 4.54 0.04
C ARG A 49 -11.42 4.37 1.23
N ASP A 50 -10.17 4.03 0.96
CA ASP A 50 -9.14 3.85 2.00
C ASP A 50 -8.84 5.15 2.77
N ILE A 51 -8.87 6.28 2.06
CA ILE A 51 -8.80 7.61 2.67
C ILE A 51 -9.97 7.82 3.64
N ALA A 52 -11.20 7.48 3.24
CA ALA A 52 -12.39 7.71 4.04
C ALA A 52 -12.36 6.93 5.37
N GLU A 53 -11.96 5.66 5.34
CA GLU A 53 -11.84 4.84 6.56
C GLU A 53 -10.70 5.31 7.47
N THR A 54 -9.57 5.73 6.89
CA THR A 54 -8.46 6.33 7.65
C THR A 54 -8.89 7.63 8.36
N GLU A 55 -9.58 8.53 7.65
CA GLU A 55 -10.07 9.78 8.25
C GLU A 55 -11.12 9.51 9.34
N LYS A 56 -12.08 8.62 9.08
CA LYS A 56 -13.10 8.22 10.03
C LYS A 56 -12.48 7.63 11.30
N TYR A 57 -11.53 6.71 11.15
CA TYR A 57 -10.78 6.16 12.27
C TYR A 57 -10.09 7.24 13.08
N THR A 58 -9.40 8.15 12.40
CA THR A 58 -8.65 9.22 13.05
C THR A 58 -9.54 10.17 13.84
N LYS A 59 -10.67 10.57 13.26
CA LYS A 59 -11.64 11.47 13.90
C LYS A 59 -12.27 10.81 15.13
N GLN A 60 -12.68 9.54 15.02
CA GLN A 60 -13.39 8.83 16.09
C GLN A 60 -12.48 8.30 17.20
N TRP A 61 -11.32 7.75 16.84
CA TRP A 61 -10.48 6.95 17.75
C TRP A 61 -9.15 7.62 18.12
N LYS A 62 -8.69 8.62 17.34
CA LYS A 62 -7.48 9.40 17.64
C LYS A 62 -7.77 10.81 18.13
N ASN A 63 -9.04 11.22 18.18
CA ASN A 63 -9.49 12.54 18.62
C ASN A 63 -8.82 13.70 17.84
N LYS A 64 -8.72 13.53 16.52
CA LYS A 64 -8.20 14.57 15.61
C LYS A 64 -9.24 14.92 14.54
N PRO A 65 -10.21 15.80 14.86
CA PRO A 65 -11.30 16.15 13.94
C PRO A 65 -10.81 16.84 12.67
N GLU A 66 -9.72 17.59 12.76
CA GLU A 66 -9.11 18.36 11.66
C GLU A 66 -8.20 17.51 10.75
N PHE A 67 -8.03 16.21 11.04
CA PHE A 67 -7.19 15.37 10.19
C PHE A 67 -7.86 15.14 8.84
N SER A 68 -7.10 15.34 7.78
CA SER A 68 -7.45 14.97 6.42
C SER A 68 -6.28 14.32 5.71
N LEU A 69 -6.54 13.37 4.81
CA LEU A 69 -5.54 12.63 4.06
C LEU A 69 -5.94 12.61 2.58
N THR A 70 -5.57 13.63 1.83
CA THR A 70 -5.86 13.70 0.38
C THR A 70 -4.65 13.25 -0.43
N GLU A 71 -3.84 14.17 -0.95
CA GLU A 71 -2.72 13.87 -1.86
C GLU A 71 -1.50 13.24 -1.18
N GLU A 72 -1.46 13.32 0.16
CA GLU A 72 -0.33 12.84 0.94
C GLU A 72 -0.25 11.31 1.00
N LEU A 73 -1.34 10.58 0.73
CA LEU A 73 -1.34 9.11 0.75
C LEU A 73 -0.39 8.55 -0.33
N LYS A 74 -0.39 9.12 -1.54
CA LYS A 74 0.52 8.71 -2.61
C LYS A 74 1.98 8.96 -2.23
N THR A 75 2.26 10.11 -1.62
CA THR A 75 3.61 10.44 -1.12
C THR A 75 4.04 9.48 0.00
N PHE A 76 3.13 9.15 0.91
CA PHE A 76 3.36 8.18 1.98
C PHE A 76 3.67 6.78 1.43
N ILE A 77 2.86 6.28 0.49
CA ILE A 77 3.09 4.97 -0.17
C ILE A 77 4.40 5.01 -0.96
N GLY A 78 4.67 6.10 -1.68
CA GLY A 78 5.94 6.30 -2.39
C GLY A 78 7.15 6.21 -1.46
N PHE A 79 7.06 6.78 -0.25
CA PHE A 79 8.10 6.62 0.77
C PHE A 79 8.23 5.18 1.27
N LEU A 80 7.13 4.44 1.48
CA LEU A 80 7.20 3.03 1.87
C LEU A 80 7.93 2.18 0.81
N ILE A 81 7.64 2.41 -0.47
CA ILE A 81 8.32 1.72 -1.57
C ILE A 81 9.81 2.13 -1.61
N PHE A 82 10.09 3.43 -1.50
CA PHE A 82 11.45 3.96 -1.52
C PHE A 82 12.31 3.42 -0.37
N SER A 83 11.78 3.40 0.86
CA SER A 83 12.50 2.93 2.05
C SER A 83 12.78 1.41 2.02
N GLY A 84 11.97 0.64 1.30
CA GLY A 84 12.22 -0.77 1.02
C GLY A 84 13.43 -1.00 0.10
N TYR A 85 13.71 -0.06 -0.81
CA TYR A 85 14.88 -0.11 -1.70
C TYR A 85 16.13 0.55 -1.08
N HIS A 86 15.97 1.72 -0.47
CA HIS A 86 17.02 2.49 0.17
C HIS A 86 16.79 2.49 1.67
N THR A 87 17.35 1.52 2.39
CA THR A 87 17.14 1.37 3.84
C THR A 87 18.23 2.06 4.67
N LEU A 88 17.83 2.88 5.64
CA LEU A 88 18.72 3.47 6.64
C LEU A 88 18.62 2.74 7.98
N SER A 89 19.57 3.00 8.89
CA SER A 89 19.60 2.36 10.22
C SER A 89 18.37 2.72 11.05
N SER A 90 17.89 3.95 10.93
CA SER A 90 16.65 4.41 11.51
C SER A 90 15.78 5.09 10.44
N GLU A 91 14.47 4.86 10.51
CA GLU A 91 13.49 5.58 9.69
C GLU A 91 13.50 7.09 9.96
N HIS A 92 13.99 7.53 11.12
CA HIS A 92 14.12 8.97 11.40
C HIS A 92 15.24 9.62 10.59
N ASP A 93 16.22 8.85 10.13
CA ASP A 93 17.45 9.36 9.51
C ASP A 93 17.18 9.99 8.13
N TYR A 94 16.10 9.59 7.43
CA TYR A 94 15.73 10.21 6.15
C TYR A 94 15.45 11.72 6.27
N TRP A 95 15.06 12.17 7.47
CA TRP A 95 14.80 13.58 7.81
C TRP A 95 15.88 14.19 8.70
N SER A 96 17.04 13.56 8.82
CA SER A 96 18.16 14.12 9.59
C SER A 96 18.57 15.50 9.05
N ASP A 97 19.25 16.29 9.87
CA ASP A 97 19.94 17.51 9.44
C ASP A 97 21.43 17.23 9.13
N GLU A 98 21.88 15.99 9.35
CA GLU A 98 23.25 15.52 9.11
C GLU A 98 23.37 14.74 7.79
N ASP A 99 24.51 14.07 7.57
CA ASP A 99 24.92 13.40 6.33
C ASP A 99 23.99 12.27 5.86
N LEU A 100 23.09 11.80 6.72
CA LEU A 100 22.14 10.71 6.41
C LEU A 100 20.84 11.18 5.75
N MET A 101 20.62 12.49 5.66
CA MET A 101 19.38 13.03 5.12
C MET A 101 19.19 12.63 3.66
N VAL A 102 17.94 12.39 3.27
CA VAL A 102 17.57 12.11 1.89
C VAL A 102 16.71 13.26 1.38
N PRO A 103 17.25 14.20 0.57
CA PRO A 103 16.57 15.43 0.20
C PRO A 103 15.20 15.21 -0.44
N ILE A 104 15.06 14.19 -1.29
CA ILE A 104 13.77 13.86 -1.92
C ILE A 104 12.69 13.50 -0.90
N VAL A 105 13.05 12.76 0.16
CA VAL A 105 12.10 12.39 1.22
C VAL A 105 11.79 13.59 2.10
N LYS A 106 12.83 14.33 2.50
CA LYS A 106 12.68 15.49 3.39
C LYS A 106 11.84 16.60 2.76
N ASN A 107 11.95 16.78 1.45
CA ASN A 107 11.23 17.80 0.70
C ASN A 107 9.78 17.38 0.36
N SER A 108 9.49 16.09 0.27
CA SER A 108 8.15 15.60 -0.11
C SER A 108 7.16 15.60 1.06
N MET A 109 7.63 15.24 2.26
CA MET A 109 6.79 15.19 3.47
C MET A 109 7.63 15.44 4.71
N THR A 110 7.08 16.09 5.74
CA THR A 110 7.80 16.23 7.02
C THR A 110 7.78 14.93 7.81
N ARG A 111 8.83 14.67 8.59
CA ARG A 111 8.92 13.49 9.48
C ARG A 111 7.70 13.33 10.37
N ASN A 112 7.25 14.42 11.00
CA ASN A 112 6.14 14.39 11.94
C ASN A 112 4.82 14.04 11.22
N ARG A 113 4.62 14.56 10.01
CA ARG A 113 3.45 14.24 9.19
C ARG A 113 3.46 12.78 8.74
N TYR A 114 4.62 12.28 8.31
CA TYR A 114 4.78 10.86 7.97
C TYR A 114 4.44 9.94 9.14
N LEU A 115 5.01 10.18 10.32
CA LEU A 115 4.74 9.39 11.52
C LEU A 115 3.28 9.50 11.98
N GLU A 116 2.67 10.68 11.80
CA GLU A 116 1.25 10.89 12.07
C GLU A 116 0.38 10.00 11.18
N ILE A 117 0.56 10.07 9.85
CA ILE A 117 -0.17 9.25 8.88
C ILE A 117 0.05 7.76 9.19
N LYS A 118 1.30 7.33 9.40
CA LYS A 118 1.66 5.95 9.75
C LYS A 118 0.88 5.42 10.97
N SER A 119 0.59 6.28 11.94
CA SER A 119 -0.15 5.92 13.16
C SER A 119 -1.68 5.85 12.99
N MET A 120 -2.19 6.29 11.85
CA MET A 120 -3.59 6.56 11.56
C MET A 120 -4.16 5.72 10.43
N ILE A 121 -3.34 5.23 9.49
CA ILE A 121 -3.82 4.42 8.36
C ILE A 121 -4.73 3.28 8.83
N HIS A 122 -5.90 3.21 8.18
CA HIS A 122 -6.94 2.26 8.50
C HIS A 122 -7.76 1.91 7.25
N PHE A 123 -8.11 0.64 7.10
CA PHE A 123 -8.78 0.10 5.90
C PHE A 123 -10.20 -0.42 6.17
N ASP A 124 -10.64 -0.40 7.43
CA ASP A 124 -11.87 -1.06 7.87
C ASP A 124 -12.65 -0.24 8.88
N ASP A 125 -13.96 -0.45 8.98
CA ASP A 125 -14.77 0.25 9.99
C ASP A 125 -14.72 -0.48 11.33
N ASN A 126 -14.06 0.10 12.33
CA ASN A 126 -14.02 -0.48 13.68
C ASN A 126 -15.40 -0.69 14.32
N ASN A 127 -16.46 -0.03 13.85
CA ASN A 127 -17.83 -0.28 14.33
C ASN A 127 -18.33 -1.68 13.93
N GLU A 128 -17.79 -2.26 12.85
CA GLU A 128 -18.12 -3.61 12.36
C GLU A 128 -17.27 -4.70 13.04
N ALA A 129 -16.27 -4.34 13.84
CA ALA A 129 -15.36 -5.30 14.45
C ALA A 129 -16.07 -6.35 15.34
N LYS A 130 -17.21 -5.98 15.95
CA LYS A 130 -18.00 -6.91 16.77
C LYS A 130 -18.76 -7.93 15.93
N SER A 131 -19.34 -7.54 14.79
CA SER A 131 -20.06 -8.45 13.90
C SER A 131 -19.10 -9.36 13.14
N GLN A 132 -17.86 -8.92 12.92
CA GLN A 132 -16.81 -9.66 12.21
C GLN A 132 -15.82 -10.36 13.16
N ALA A 133 -16.20 -10.64 14.41
CA ALA A 133 -15.28 -11.17 15.43
C ALA A 133 -14.66 -12.54 15.09
N TYR A 134 -15.25 -13.29 14.15
CA TYR A 134 -14.70 -14.56 13.67
C TYR A 134 -13.49 -14.35 12.74
N ASP A 135 -13.42 -13.20 12.06
CA ASP A 135 -12.32 -12.84 11.18
C ASP A 135 -11.21 -12.14 11.97
N ARG A 136 -10.13 -12.88 12.22
CA ARG A 136 -8.95 -12.35 12.93
C ARG A 136 -8.10 -11.41 12.07
N ALA A 137 -8.31 -11.40 10.76
CA ALA A 137 -7.66 -10.50 9.82
C ALA A 137 -8.54 -9.29 9.46
N PHE A 138 -9.70 -9.13 10.12
CA PHE A 138 -10.71 -8.11 9.80
C PHE A 138 -10.14 -6.75 9.41
N LYS A 139 -9.16 -6.22 10.15
CA LYS A 139 -8.57 -4.88 9.92
C LYS A 139 -7.81 -4.69 8.60
N ILE A 140 -7.45 -5.77 7.93
CA ILE A 140 -6.70 -5.78 6.68
C ILE A 140 -7.39 -6.62 5.60
N GLN A 141 -8.52 -7.25 5.93
CA GLN A 141 -9.17 -8.22 5.07
C GLN A 141 -9.68 -7.56 3.77
N LYS A 142 -10.22 -6.34 3.86
CA LYS A 142 -10.66 -5.58 2.68
C LYS A 142 -9.49 -5.32 1.73
N LEU A 143 -8.39 -4.78 2.26
CA LEU A 143 -7.17 -4.51 1.50
C LEU A 143 -6.64 -5.78 0.82
N ILE A 144 -6.49 -6.90 1.56
CA ILE A 144 -6.01 -8.16 1.00
C ILE A 144 -6.93 -8.66 -0.13
N THR A 145 -8.24 -8.55 0.06
CA THR A 145 -9.23 -8.98 -0.93
C THR A 145 -9.10 -8.18 -2.22
N GLU A 146 -9.01 -6.85 -2.11
CA GLU A 146 -8.84 -5.96 -3.27
C GLU A 146 -7.49 -6.18 -3.97
N MET A 147 -6.41 -6.35 -3.21
CA MET A 147 -5.09 -6.69 -3.78
C MET A 147 -5.14 -8.02 -4.54
N ASN A 148 -5.79 -9.06 -4.00
CA ASN A 148 -5.91 -10.34 -4.66
C ASN A 148 -6.70 -10.26 -5.97
N VAL A 149 -7.81 -9.51 -6.00
CA VAL A 149 -8.57 -9.27 -7.23
C VAL A 149 -7.69 -8.61 -8.29
N ASN A 150 -6.94 -7.58 -7.90
CA ASN A 150 -6.03 -6.89 -8.81
C ASN A 150 -4.87 -7.78 -9.28
N PHE A 151 -4.27 -8.57 -8.39
CA PHE A 151 -3.19 -9.49 -8.76
C PHE A 151 -3.66 -10.64 -9.66
N GLN A 152 -4.90 -11.10 -9.52
CA GLN A 152 -5.47 -12.08 -10.43
C GLN A 152 -5.79 -11.47 -11.80
N LYS A 153 -6.28 -10.22 -11.82
CA LYS A 153 -6.59 -9.50 -13.06
C LYS A 153 -5.34 -9.17 -13.88
N TRP A 154 -4.26 -8.76 -13.22
CA TRP A 154 -3.05 -8.24 -13.87
C TRP A 154 -1.83 -9.19 -13.78
N GLY A 155 -1.97 -10.30 -13.07
CA GLY A 155 -0.90 -11.28 -12.88
C GLY A 155 -0.58 -12.04 -14.16
N ILE A 156 0.72 -12.21 -14.43
CA ILE A 156 1.18 -13.07 -15.52
C ILE A 156 1.32 -14.50 -15.00
N PHE A 157 0.42 -15.38 -15.40
CA PHE A 157 0.44 -16.79 -15.00
C PHE A 157 1.09 -17.66 -16.08
N ASP A 158 2.10 -18.43 -15.69
CA ASP A 158 2.74 -19.45 -16.54
C ASP A 158 2.21 -20.84 -16.14
N LYS A 159 2.38 -21.84 -17.01
CA LYS A 159 2.07 -23.26 -16.74
C LYS A 159 2.94 -23.87 -15.64
N HIS A 160 4.06 -23.23 -15.28
CA HIS A 160 4.99 -23.69 -14.26
C HIS A 160 5.03 -22.71 -13.10
N LEU A 161 4.14 -22.90 -12.12
CA LEU A 161 4.08 -22.09 -10.90
C LEU A 161 4.74 -22.82 -9.74
N SER A 162 5.47 -22.07 -8.93
CA SER A 162 5.93 -22.51 -7.62
C SER A 162 5.02 -21.92 -6.56
N ILE A 163 4.61 -22.74 -5.59
CA ILE A 163 3.85 -22.31 -4.43
C ILE A 163 4.78 -22.47 -3.24
N ASP A 164 4.99 -21.36 -2.52
CA ASP A 164 5.81 -21.33 -1.32
C ASP A 164 5.22 -20.33 -0.32
N ASP A 165 5.59 -20.48 0.95
CA ASP A 165 5.12 -19.62 2.03
C ASP A 165 6.14 -18.52 2.30
N MET A 166 5.68 -17.26 2.33
CA MET A 166 6.52 -16.12 2.73
C MET A 166 6.27 -15.74 4.18
N MET A 167 7.35 -15.58 4.94
CA MET A 167 7.28 -15.15 6.35
C MET A 167 7.76 -13.71 6.50
N ILE A 168 6.95 -12.88 7.15
CA ILE A 168 7.29 -11.51 7.49
C ILE A 168 7.71 -11.46 8.96
N GLN A 169 8.90 -10.93 9.23
CA GLN A 169 9.38 -10.78 10.60
C GLN A 169 8.52 -9.77 11.36
N TYR A 170 7.94 -10.20 12.48
CA TYR A 170 7.07 -9.37 13.30
C TYR A 170 7.24 -9.67 14.80
N TYR A 171 7.48 -8.62 15.59
CA TYR A 171 7.75 -8.75 17.02
C TYR A 171 6.55 -8.42 17.92
N GLY A 172 5.51 -7.78 17.39
CA GLY A 172 4.34 -7.36 18.16
C GLY A 172 3.45 -8.50 18.65
N HIS A 173 2.45 -8.15 19.45
CA HIS A 173 1.47 -9.09 19.99
C HIS A 173 0.34 -9.29 18.98
N HIS A 174 0.43 -10.33 18.16
CA HIS A 174 -0.60 -10.67 17.19
C HIS A 174 -0.83 -12.17 17.13
N TYR A 175 -2.08 -12.58 16.88
CA TYR A 175 -2.47 -13.99 16.86
C TYR A 175 -1.80 -14.79 15.75
N PHE A 176 -1.60 -14.18 14.56
CA PHE A 176 -0.97 -14.86 13.41
C PHE A 176 0.54 -15.07 13.53
N LYS A 177 1.17 -14.58 14.61
CA LYS A 177 2.60 -14.74 14.81
C LYS A 177 2.94 -16.21 15.05
N GLN A 178 3.81 -16.76 14.21
CA GLN A 178 4.33 -18.12 14.35
C GLN A 178 5.80 -18.08 14.75
N TYR A 179 6.22 -19.03 15.59
CA TYR A 179 7.63 -19.26 15.91
C TYR A 179 8.14 -20.44 15.09
N ILE A 180 9.08 -20.18 14.20
CA ILE A 180 9.73 -21.20 13.38
C ILE A 180 11.00 -21.64 14.11
N LYS A 181 11.07 -22.92 14.45
CA LYS A 181 12.31 -23.56 14.92
C LYS A 181 13.07 -24.06 13.70
N GLY A 182 14.34 -23.63 13.58
CA GLY A 182 15.29 -24.21 12.63
C GLY A 182 15.94 -25.48 13.18
#